data_AF-A0A3P7LDY2-F1
#
_entry.id   AF-A0A3P7LDY2-F1
#
_cell.length_a   1.000
_cell.length_b   1.000
_cell.length_c   1.000
_cell.angle_alpha   90.00
_cell.angle_beta   90.00
_cell.angle_gamma   90.00
#
_symmetry.space_group_name_H-M   'P 1'
#
loop_
_entity.id
_entity.type
_entity.pdbx_description
1 polymer ?
#
loop_
_entity_poly.entity_id
_entity_poly.type
_entity_poly.pdbx_seq_one_letter_code
_entity_poly.pdbx_strand_id
1 'polypeptide(L)'
;MLLFMEEEAAFWMMCSIIEDILPPSYFSADSLMGVQADQRVLGELISVFMPRLEGIIQEHEVDLALITLGWFLTLFSGVLSMRIMLRVWDLLFYEGSTVLFRVALAILKLNEEVLLETKNTASFFNAVSAAPASITDVAELCKVAYSFEDEYLDQTYIDGLRRHHLSQLLVEISSTQCLAPVKPLPKQVSLQHAYSFFTRRLICAIWVPFCF
;
A
#
# COMPACT_ATOMS: atom_id res chain seq x y z
N MET A 1 14.82 8.62 -3.18
CA MET A 1 15.01 9.44 -4.39
C MET A 1 16.11 10.48 -4.20
N LEU A 2 16.05 11.34 -3.17
CA LEU A 2 17.09 12.35 -2.90
C LEU A 2 18.52 11.81 -2.76
N LEU A 3 18.69 10.53 -2.40
CA LEU A 3 19.99 9.86 -2.38
C LEU A 3 20.61 9.61 -3.77
N PHE A 4 19.82 9.72 -4.85
CA PHE A 4 20.21 9.31 -6.21
C PHE A 4 20.09 10.41 -7.26
N MET A 5 19.35 11.48 -6.99
CA MET A 5 19.07 12.54 -7.95
C MET A 5 18.94 13.89 -7.23
N GLU A 6 19.07 14.98 -7.98
CA GLU A 6 18.90 16.34 -7.47
C GLU A 6 17.48 16.58 -6.93
N GLU A 7 17.34 17.57 -6.04
CA GLU A 7 16.09 17.87 -5.34
C GLU A 7 14.92 18.07 -6.29
N GLU A 8 15.11 18.84 -7.37
CA GLU A 8 14.07 19.11 -8.36
C GLU A 8 13.62 17.83 -9.08
N ALA A 9 14.56 16.99 -9.50
CA ALA A 9 14.25 15.70 -10.13
C ALA A 9 13.51 14.77 -9.16
N ALA A 10 13.95 14.71 -7.90
CA ALA A 10 13.29 13.91 -6.86
C ALA A 10 11.86 14.41 -6.58
N PHE A 11 11.65 15.73 -6.59
CA PHE A 11 10.33 16.33 -6.43
C PHE A 11 9.39 15.92 -7.57
N TRP A 12 9.81 16.09 -8.82
CA TRP A 12 8.99 15.71 -9.97
C TRP A 12 8.74 14.22 -10.05
N MET A 13 9.72 13.39 -9.69
CA MET A 13 9.53 11.95 -9.63
C MET A 13 8.48 11.55 -8.58
N MET A 14 8.47 12.21 -7.41
CA MET A 14 7.44 12.01 -6.40
C MET A 14 6.05 12.42 -6.90
N CYS A 15 5.94 13.55 -7.60
CA CYS A 15 4.68 13.97 -8.24
C CYS A 15 4.17 12.89 -9.19
N SER A 16 5.01 12.39 -10.09
CA SER A 16 4.61 11.33 -11.03
C SER A 16 4.23 10.02 -10.35
N ILE A 17 4.88 9.65 -9.24
CA ILE A 17 4.44 8.48 -8.45
C ILE A 17 3.01 8.66 -7.96
N ILE A 18 2.69 9.83 -7.39
CA ILE A 18 1.39 10.09 -6.76
C ILE A 18 0.29 10.29 -7.81
N GLU A 19 0.59 10.98 -8.90
CA GLU A 19 -0.40 11.43 -9.89
C GLU A 19 -0.56 10.46 -11.05
N ASP A 20 0.51 9.79 -11.48
CA ASP A 20 0.52 8.97 -12.69
C ASP A 20 0.59 7.45 -12.41
N ILE A 21 1.35 7.02 -11.39
CA ILE A 21 1.60 5.59 -11.12
C ILE A 21 0.57 5.01 -10.14
N LEU A 22 0.30 5.73 -9.06
CA LEU A 22 -0.64 5.27 -8.03
C LEU A 22 -2.08 5.60 -8.39
N PRO A 23 -3.05 4.78 -7.92
CA PRO A 23 -4.46 5.09 -8.08
C PRO A 23 -4.84 6.46 -7.49
N PRO A 24 -5.86 7.12 -8.04
CA PRO A 24 -6.36 8.37 -7.48
C PRO A 24 -6.73 8.26 -6.00
N SER A 25 -6.59 9.35 -5.26
CA SER A 25 -6.93 9.43 -3.83
C SER A 25 -6.09 8.51 -2.92
N TYR A 26 -4.91 8.08 -3.35
CA TYR A 26 -3.98 7.30 -2.51
C TYR A 26 -3.55 8.05 -1.25
N PHE A 27 -3.27 9.35 -1.41
CA PHE A 27 -2.83 10.26 -0.34
C PHE A 27 -3.86 11.39 -0.10
N SER A 28 -5.16 11.13 -0.31
CA SER A 28 -6.19 12.14 -0.02
C SER A 28 -6.27 12.43 1.48
N ALA A 29 -6.32 13.72 1.85
CA ALA A 29 -6.27 14.15 3.25
C ALA A 29 -7.44 13.65 4.11
N ASP A 30 -8.59 13.43 3.49
CA ASP A 30 -9.83 13.17 4.22
C ASP A 30 -10.12 11.68 4.43
N SER A 31 -9.54 10.80 3.59
CA SER A 31 -10.03 9.42 3.51
C SER A 31 -9.05 8.36 3.01
N LEU A 32 -7.92 8.69 2.36
CA LEU A 32 -6.96 7.70 1.85
C LEU A 32 -7.62 6.56 1.03
N MET A 33 -8.65 6.90 0.25
CA MET A 33 -9.53 5.92 -0.39
C MET A 33 -8.80 4.99 -1.36
N GLY A 34 -7.82 5.53 -2.10
CA GLY A 34 -7.06 4.75 -3.05
C GLY A 34 -6.31 3.60 -2.38
N VAL A 35 -5.61 3.88 -1.27
CA VAL A 35 -4.87 2.84 -0.55
C VAL A 35 -5.80 1.92 0.23
N GLN A 36 -6.93 2.41 0.78
CA GLN A 36 -7.91 1.55 1.43
C GLN A 36 -8.56 0.55 0.47
N ALA A 37 -8.78 0.94 -0.79
CA ALA A 37 -9.20 0.01 -1.82
C ALA A 37 -8.12 -1.04 -2.07
N ASP A 38 -6.86 -0.63 -2.22
CA ASP A 38 -5.73 -1.57 -2.36
C ASP A 38 -5.58 -2.51 -1.15
N GLN A 39 -5.89 -2.08 0.08
CA GLN A 39 -5.91 -2.98 1.25
C GLN A 39 -6.96 -4.10 1.09
N ARG A 40 -8.16 -3.78 0.58
CA ARG A 40 -9.19 -4.79 0.30
C ARG A 40 -8.81 -5.69 -0.87
N VAL A 41 -8.25 -5.13 -1.94
CA VAL A 41 -7.71 -5.90 -3.07
C VAL A 41 -6.69 -6.92 -2.57
N LEU A 42 -5.74 -6.51 -1.72
CA LEU A 42 -4.76 -7.42 -1.15
C LEU A 42 -5.42 -8.57 -0.36
N GLY A 43 -6.44 -8.28 0.45
CA GLY A 43 -7.20 -9.31 1.18
C GLY A 43 -7.86 -10.33 0.25
N GLU A 44 -8.46 -9.86 -0.85
CA GLU A 44 -9.04 -10.75 -1.87
C GLU A 44 -7.97 -11.62 -2.54
N LEU A 45 -6.82 -11.03 -2.90
CA LEU A 45 -5.70 -11.78 -3.49
C LEU A 45 -5.09 -12.80 -2.51
N ILE A 46 -5.02 -12.50 -1.22
CA ILE A 46 -4.58 -13.46 -0.18
C ILE A 46 -5.55 -14.64 -0.11
N SER A 47 -6.86 -14.37 -0.16
CA SER A 47 -7.90 -15.41 -0.17
C SER A 47 -7.78 -16.35 -1.37
N VAL A 48 -7.36 -15.82 -2.54
CA VAL A 48 -7.13 -16.59 -3.76
C VAL A 48 -5.84 -17.41 -3.67
N PHE A 49 -4.71 -16.77 -3.35
CA PHE A 49 -3.39 -17.39 -3.49
C PHE A 49 -2.88 -18.12 -2.23
N MET A 50 -3.37 -17.74 -1.05
CA MET A 50 -2.93 -18.27 0.24
C MET A 50 -4.15 -18.52 1.17
N PRO A 51 -5.13 -19.36 0.77
CA PRO A 51 -6.36 -19.57 1.54
C PRO A 51 -6.11 -20.15 2.94
N ARG A 52 -5.00 -20.86 3.14
CA ARG A 52 -4.58 -21.32 4.48
C ARG A 52 -4.18 -20.17 5.38
N LEU A 53 -3.46 -19.19 4.84
CA LEU A 53 -3.06 -17.99 5.56
C LEU A 53 -4.28 -17.13 5.89
N GLU A 54 -5.22 -16.99 4.94
CA GLU A 54 -6.49 -16.31 5.19
C GLU A 54 -7.25 -16.93 6.37
N GLY A 55 -7.32 -18.25 6.46
CA GLY A 55 -7.92 -18.94 7.60
C GLY A 55 -7.28 -18.56 8.95
N ILE A 56 -5.95 -18.43 9.00
CA ILE A 56 -5.22 -18.01 10.21
C ILE A 56 -5.42 -16.53 10.53
N ILE A 57 -5.49 -15.66 9.51
CA ILE A 57 -5.81 -14.23 9.68
C ILE A 57 -7.19 -14.07 10.32
N GLN A 58 -8.18 -14.84 9.84
CA GLN A 58 -9.54 -14.85 10.38
C GLN A 58 -9.61 -15.45 11.78
N GLU A 59 -8.92 -16.58 12.03
CA GLU A 59 -8.87 -17.23 13.35
C GLU A 59 -8.30 -16.29 14.43
N HIS A 60 -7.25 -15.54 14.09
CA HIS A 60 -6.64 -14.59 15.02
C HIS A 60 -7.34 -13.22 15.06
N GLU A 61 -8.40 -13.02 14.28
CA GLU A 61 -9.15 -11.76 14.12
C GLU A 61 -8.21 -10.56 13.85
N VAL A 62 -7.18 -10.76 13.03
CA VAL A 62 -6.18 -9.73 12.71
C VAL A 62 -6.65 -8.88 11.55
N ASP A 63 -6.73 -7.56 11.77
CA ASP A 63 -6.83 -6.61 10.67
C ASP A 63 -5.44 -6.41 10.04
N LEU A 64 -5.17 -7.18 8.98
CA LEU A 64 -3.90 -7.13 8.25
C LEU A 64 -3.59 -5.73 7.70
N ALA A 65 -4.64 -4.94 7.39
CA ALA A 65 -4.50 -3.60 6.85
C ALA A 65 -3.74 -2.66 7.82
N LEU A 66 -3.77 -2.92 9.13
CA LEU A 66 -3.01 -2.16 10.12
C LEU A 66 -1.49 -2.22 9.88
N ILE A 67 -1.00 -3.28 9.26
CA ILE A 67 0.42 -3.47 8.94
C ILE A 67 0.66 -3.09 7.48
N THR A 68 -0.12 -3.64 6.57
CA THR A 68 0.12 -3.51 5.12
C THR A 68 -0.18 -2.11 4.61
N LEU A 69 -0.99 -1.30 5.31
CA LEU A 69 -1.18 0.11 4.96
C LEU A 69 0.15 0.87 4.92
N GLY A 70 1.04 0.63 5.89
CA GLY A 70 2.37 1.22 5.92
C GLY A 70 3.25 0.78 4.76
N TRP A 71 3.11 -0.47 4.32
CA TRP A 71 3.86 -1.01 3.17
C TRP A 71 3.48 -0.27 1.88
N PHE A 72 2.19 -0.11 1.62
CA PHE A 72 1.71 0.55 0.40
C PHE A 72 1.94 2.07 0.44
N LEU A 73 1.65 2.75 1.55
CA LEU A 73 1.87 4.20 1.66
C LEU A 73 3.33 4.61 1.51
N THR A 74 4.26 3.75 1.93
CA THR A 74 5.70 4.00 1.83
C THR A 74 6.35 3.30 0.64
N LEU A 75 5.57 2.64 -0.23
CA LEU A 75 6.10 1.86 -1.36
C LEU A 75 7.24 0.92 -0.91
N PHE A 76 7.05 0.28 0.25
CA PHE A 76 7.97 -0.60 0.96
C PHE A 76 9.30 0.01 1.44
N SER A 77 9.53 1.31 1.26
CA SER A 77 10.80 1.95 1.61
C SER A 77 11.13 1.97 3.10
N GLY A 78 10.11 1.95 3.96
CA GLY A 78 10.28 1.92 5.41
C GLY A 78 10.52 0.52 5.99
N VAL A 79 10.37 -0.54 5.19
CA VAL A 79 10.34 -1.93 5.69
C VAL A 79 11.32 -2.86 4.98
N LEU A 80 11.69 -2.59 3.72
CA LEU A 80 12.68 -3.37 2.98
C LEU A 80 14.07 -2.74 3.09
N SER A 81 15.11 -3.58 3.03
CA SER A 81 16.47 -3.07 2.89
C SER A 81 16.64 -2.30 1.58
N MET A 82 17.50 -1.28 1.56
CA MET A 82 17.70 -0.39 0.41
C MET A 82 17.96 -1.16 -0.90
N ARG A 83 18.73 -2.24 -0.86
CA ARG A 83 19.01 -3.08 -2.04
C ARG A 83 17.73 -3.69 -2.62
N ILE A 84 16.88 -4.26 -1.78
CA ILE A 84 15.63 -4.89 -2.22
C ILE A 84 14.63 -3.80 -2.66
N MET A 85 14.47 -2.75 -1.85
CA MET A 85 13.58 -1.63 -2.13
C MET A 85 13.85 -1.00 -3.51
N LEU A 86 15.11 -0.76 -3.87
CA LEU A 86 15.44 -0.19 -5.18
C LEU A 86 14.99 -1.09 -6.33
N ARG A 87 15.10 -2.40 -6.17
CA ARG A 87 14.64 -3.34 -7.19
C ARG A 87 13.12 -3.40 -7.31
N VAL A 88 12.41 -3.29 -6.19
CA VAL A 88 10.96 -3.12 -6.17
C VAL A 88 10.55 -1.83 -6.88
N TRP A 89 11.28 -0.73 -6.65
CA TRP A 89 10.99 0.55 -7.31
C TRP A 89 11.29 0.53 -8.80
N ASP A 90 12.37 -0.13 -9.23
CA ASP A 90 12.67 -0.30 -10.65
C ASP A 90 11.52 -1.03 -11.37
N LEU A 91 10.94 -2.06 -10.73
CA LEU A 91 9.76 -2.76 -11.25
C LEU A 91 8.51 -1.88 -11.20
N LEU A 92 8.28 -1.12 -10.13
CA LEU A 92 7.17 -0.19 -10.00
C LEU A 92 7.16 0.86 -11.13
N PHE A 93 8.32 1.41 -11.47
CA PHE A 93 8.45 2.37 -12.57
C PHE A 93 8.28 1.74 -13.95
N TYR A 94 8.58 0.44 -14.08
CA TYR A 94 8.49 -0.28 -15.35
C TYR A 94 7.08 -0.83 -15.64
N GLU A 95 6.44 -1.43 -14.64
CA GLU A 95 5.17 -2.16 -14.77
C GLU A 95 3.97 -1.45 -14.13
N GLY A 96 4.23 -0.45 -13.28
CA GLY A 96 3.20 0.29 -12.56
C GLY A 96 2.83 -0.34 -11.21
N SER A 97 1.70 0.13 -10.65
CA SER A 97 1.33 -0.13 -9.25
C SER A 97 0.92 -1.57 -8.94
N THR A 98 0.69 -2.43 -9.94
CA THR A 98 0.38 -3.85 -9.72
C THR A 98 1.53 -4.60 -9.04
N VAL A 99 2.78 -4.14 -9.23
CA VAL A 99 3.98 -4.67 -8.57
C VAL A 99 3.86 -4.64 -7.04
N LEU A 100 3.15 -3.66 -6.48
CA LEU A 100 2.98 -3.56 -5.02
C LEU A 100 2.25 -4.77 -4.45
N PHE A 101 1.25 -5.29 -5.18
CA PHE A 101 0.55 -6.52 -4.79
C PHE A 101 1.45 -7.74 -4.92
N ARG A 102 2.19 -7.86 -6.04
CA ARG A 102 3.14 -8.97 -6.25
C ARG A 102 4.16 -9.06 -5.12
N VAL A 103 4.72 -7.91 -4.72
CA VAL A 103 5.70 -7.84 -3.63
C VAL A 103 5.07 -8.13 -2.28
N ALA A 104 3.88 -7.58 -1.97
CA ALA A 104 3.18 -7.88 -0.73
C ALA A 104 2.87 -9.39 -0.60
N LEU A 105 2.32 -9.99 -1.65
CA LEU A 105 2.01 -11.43 -1.70
C LEU A 105 3.29 -12.26 -1.57
N ALA A 106 4.38 -11.88 -2.23
CA ALA A 106 5.64 -12.61 -2.16
C ALA A 106 6.25 -12.56 -0.75
N ILE A 107 6.22 -11.41 -0.07
CA ILE A 107 6.68 -11.28 1.32
C ILE A 107 5.89 -12.23 2.24
N LEU A 108 4.55 -12.22 2.11
CA LEU A 108 3.68 -13.12 2.89
C LEU A 108 3.94 -14.58 2.56
N LYS A 109 4.12 -14.91 1.27
CA LYS A 109 4.34 -16.29 0.80
C LYS A 109 5.67 -16.86 1.27
N LEU A 110 6.74 -16.07 1.24
CA LEU A 110 8.05 -16.48 1.75
C LEU A 110 8.07 -16.70 3.26
N ASN A 111 7.16 -16.07 3.99
CA ASN A 111 7.02 -16.23 5.43
C ASN A 111 5.79 -17.09 5.81
N GLU A 112 5.13 -17.75 4.85
CA GLU A 112 3.83 -18.41 5.07
C GLU A 112 3.94 -19.50 6.14
N GLU A 113 4.98 -20.34 6.11
CA GLU A 113 5.16 -21.39 7.12
C GLU A 113 5.25 -20.82 8.54
N VAL A 114 6.03 -19.74 8.72
CA VAL A 114 6.17 -19.06 10.02
C VAL A 114 4.84 -18.47 10.47
N LEU A 115 4.08 -17.86 9.55
CA LEU A 115 2.78 -17.26 9.84
C LEU A 115 1.73 -18.31 10.25
N LEU A 116 1.72 -19.46 9.57
CA LEU A 116 0.81 -20.56 9.87
C LEU A 116 1.09 -21.23 11.23
N GLU A 117 2.31 -21.15 11.75
CA GLU A 117 2.70 -21.72 13.05
C GLU A 117 2.38 -20.80 14.24
N THR A 118 1.92 -19.57 13.99
CA THR A 118 1.60 -18.61 15.04
C THR A 118 0.37 -19.04 15.86
N LYS A 119 0.41 -18.78 17.16
CA LYS A 119 -0.57 -19.31 18.13
C LYS A 119 -1.56 -18.28 18.64
N ASN A 120 -1.30 -16.99 18.37
CA ASN A 120 -2.15 -15.89 18.80
C ASN A 120 -1.91 -14.65 17.92
N THR A 121 -2.88 -13.72 17.98
CA THR A 121 -2.89 -12.42 17.32
C THR A 121 -1.57 -11.66 17.45
N ALA A 122 -0.98 -11.59 18.65
CA ALA A 122 0.26 -10.84 18.88
C ALA A 122 1.46 -11.47 18.17
N SER A 123 1.58 -12.80 18.22
CA SER A 123 2.65 -13.52 17.50
C SER A 123 2.50 -13.41 15.99
N PHE A 124 1.26 -13.47 15.47
CA PHE A 124 0.96 -13.25 14.06
C PHE A 124 1.34 -11.82 13.63
N PHE A 125 0.87 -10.81 14.36
CA PHE A 125 1.17 -9.42 14.08
C PHE A 125 2.70 -9.16 14.05
N ASN A 126 3.43 -9.67 15.04
CA ASN A 126 4.89 -9.54 15.09
C ASN A 126 5.58 -10.24 13.91
N ALA A 127 5.12 -11.43 13.54
CA ALA A 127 5.67 -12.19 12.42
C ALA A 127 5.45 -11.45 11.08
N VAL A 128 4.23 -10.96 10.82
CA VAL A 128 3.95 -10.16 9.61
C VAL A 128 4.77 -8.86 9.61
N SER A 129 4.85 -8.17 10.74
CA SER A 129 5.62 -6.91 10.84
C SER A 129 7.12 -7.11 10.57
N ALA A 130 7.67 -8.27 10.95
CA ALA A 130 9.07 -8.64 10.72
C ALA A 130 9.33 -9.21 9.32
N ALA A 131 8.31 -9.70 8.62
CA ALA A 131 8.44 -10.42 7.35
C ALA A 131 9.19 -9.64 6.25
N PRO A 132 9.00 -8.32 6.05
CA PRO A 132 9.77 -7.60 5.03
C PRO A 132 11.28 -7.59 5.32
N ALA A 133 11.67 -7.53 6.60
CA ALA A 133 13.09 -7.49 6.99
C ALA A 133 13.81 -8.83 6.81
N SER A 134 13.08 -9.95 6.70
CA SER A 134 13.67 -11.26 6.41
C SER A 134 14.06 -11.41 4.93
N ILE A 135 13.55 -10.54 4.05
CA ILE A 135 13.85 -10.58 2.61
C ILE A 135 15.25 -10.01 2.33
N THR A 136 16.17 -10.90 1.93
CA THR A 136 17.58 -10.56 1.67
C THR A 136 18.02 -10.85 0.23
N ASP A 137 17.28 -11.69 -0.49
CA ASP A 137 17.57 -12.05 -1.88
C ASP A 137 16.51 -11.48 -2.84
N VAL A 138 16.96 -10.62 -3.75
CA VAL A 138 16.12 -10.04 -4.81
C VAL A 138 15.61 -11.11 -5.76
N ALA A 139 16.47 -12.07 -6.14
CA ALA A 139 16.12 -13.07 -7.14
C ALA A 139 15.03 -14.00 -6.59
N GLU A 140 15.11 -14.37 -5.31
CA GLU A 140 14.07 -15.13 -4.64
C GLU A 140 12.76 -14.35 -4.53
N LEU A 141 12.81 -13.08 -4.10
CA LEU A 141 11.64 -12.21 -4.03
C LEU A 141 10.94 -12.12 -5.39
N CYS A 142 11.68 -11.79 -6.45
CA CYS A 142 11.14 -11.68 -7.80
C CYS A 142 10.60 -13.03 -8.29
N LYS A 143 11.32 -14.13 -8.06
CA LYS A 143 10.86 -15.46 -8.45
C LYS A 143 9.50 -15.78 -7.86
N VAL A 144 9.28 -15.50 -6.57
CA VAL A 144 7.99 -15.74 -5.92
C VAL A 144 6.94 -14.73 -6.41
N ALA A 145 7.28 -13.44 -6.50
CA ALA A 145 6.38 -12.37 -6.96
C ALA A 145 5.80 -12.59 -8.38
N TYR A 146 6.57 -13.24 -9.26
CA TYR A 146 6.14 -13.60 -10.62
C TYR A 146 5.76 -15.08 -10.77
N SER A 147 5.65 -15.82 -9.66
CA SER A 147 5.08 -17.19 -9.68
C SER A 147 3.56 -17.21 -9.59
N PHE A 148 2.94 -16.12 -9.14
CA PHE A 148 1.50 -15.95 -9.10
C PHE A 148 0.93 -15.77 -10.51
N GLU A 149 -0.26 -16.31 -10.76
CA GLU A 149 -0.92 -16.29 -12.05
C GLU A 149 -1.23 -14.87 -12.51
N ASP A 150 -0.74 -14.50 -13.71
CA ASP A 150 -0.84 -13.14 -14.24
C ASP A 150 -2.29 -12.68 -14.47
N GLU A 151 -3.23 -13.60 -14.71
CA GLU A 151 -4.66 -13.30 -14.89
C GLU A 151 -5.27 -12.54 -13.71
N TYR A 152 -4.78 -12.78 -12.49
CA TYR A 152 -5.25 -12.11 -11.27
C TYR A 152 -4.43 -10.87 -10.89
N LEU A 153 -3.34 -10.60 -11.60
CA LEU A 153 -2.37 -9.56 -11.24
C LEU A 153 -2.04 -8.62 -12.41
N ASP A 154 -2.77 -8.75 -13.52
CA ASP A 154 -2.73 -7.77 -14.60
C ASP A 154 -3.45 -6.47 -14.20
N GLN A 155 -3.12 -5.40 -14.92
CA GLN A 155 -3.66 -4.07 -14.66
C GLN A 155 -5.20 -4.02 -14.75
N THR A 156 -5.78 -4.75 -15.71
CA THR A 156 -7.23 -4.71 -15.97
C THR A 156 -8.02 -5.35 -14.82
N TYR A 157 -7.54 -6.50 -14.34
CA TYR A 157 -8.13 -7.21 -13.24
C TYR A 157 -8.03 -6.40 -11.93
N ILE A 158 -6.83 -5.91 -11.61
CA ILE A 158 -6.59 -5.09 -10.42
C ILE A 158 -7.44 -3.81 -10.44
N ASP A 159 -7.55 -3.14 -11.59
CA ASP A 159 -8.41 -1.95 -11.71
C ASP A 159 -9.91 -2.29 -11.62
N GLY A 160 -10.30 -3.52 -11.96
CA GLY A 160 -11.62 -4.07 -11.67
C GLY A 160 -11.89 -4.15 -10.17
N LEU A 161 -10.99 -4.78 -9.42
CA LEU A 161 -11.12 -4.93 -7.96
C LEU A 161 -11.06 -3.57 -7.25
N ARG A 162 -10.15 -2.68 -7.66
CA ARG A 162 -10.07 -1.31 -7.13
C ARG A 162 -11.39 -0.57 -7.29
N ARG A 163 -11.99 -0.58 -8.49
CA ARG A 163 -13.30 0.06 -8.73
C ARG A 163 -14.39 -0.55 -7.87
N HIS A 164 -14.40 -1.88 -7.75
CA HIS A 164 -15.36 -2.59 -6.90
C HIS A 164 -15.26 -2.13 -5.44
N HIS A 165 -14.08 -2.17 -4.83
CA HIS A 165 -13.89 -1.79 -3.43
C HIS A 165 -14.04 -0.30 -3.17
N LEU A 166 -13.62 0.56 -4.11
CA LEU A 166 -13.88 2.00 -4.02
C LEU A 166 -15.39 2.28 -3.96
N SER A 167 -16.20 1.56 -4.74
CA SER A 167 -17.65 1.74 -4.71
C SER A 167 -18.25 1.37 -3.35
N GLN A 168 -17.76 0.30 -2.71
CA GLN A 168 -18.19 -0.12 -1.36
C GLN A 168 -17.80 0.92 -0.31
N LEU A 169 -16.54 1.35 -0.32
CA LEU A 169 -16.02 2.37 0.58
C LEU A 169 -16.80 3.70 0.50
N LEU A 170 -17.17 4.13 -0.71
CA LEU A 170 -17.94 5.37 -0.88
C LEU A 170 -19.33 5.28 -0.23
N VAL A 171 -19.97 4.11 -0.26
CA VAL A 171 -21.24 3.86 0.42
C VAL A 171 -21.05 3.88 1.94
N GLU A 172 -20.00 3.23 2.45
CA GLU A 172 -19.67 3.20 3.88
C GLU A 172 -19.43 4.61 4.45
N ILE A 173 -18.61 5.42 3.79
CA ILE A 173 -18.32 6.79 4.22
C ILE A 173 -19.58 7.65 4.18
N SER A 174 -20.38 7.55 3.12
CA SER A 174 -21.64 8.30 2.99
C SER A 174 -22.61 7.97 4.13
N SER A 175 -22.70 6.69 4.51
CA SER A 175 -23.57 6.24 5.60
C SER A 175 -23.12 6.76 6.97
N THR A 176 -21.81 6.93 7.17
CA THR A 176 -21.24 7.42 8.45
C THR A 176 -21.37 8.93 8.56
N GLN A 177 -21.26 9.67 7.45
CA GLN A 177 -21.46 11.12 7.41
C GLN A 177 -22.91 11.55 7.66
N CYS A 178 -23.91 10.73 7.33
CA CYS A 178 -25.32 11.00 7.67
C CYS A 178 -25.60 11.10 9.18
N LEU A 179 -24.69 10.63 10.04
CA LEU A 179 -24.83 10.67 11.50
C LEU A 179 -24.14 11.89 12.16
N ALA A 180 -23.35 12.67 11.43
CA ALA A 180 -22.65 13.83 11.97
C ALA A 180 -23.34 15.15 11.54
N PRO A 181 -23.76 16.04 12.46
CA PRO A 181 -24.33 17.33 12.08
C PRO A 181 -23.27 18.18 11.37
N VAL A 182 -23.54 18.50 10.10
CA VAL A 182 -22.68 19.33 9.25
C VAL A 182 -22.58 20.73 9.85
N LYS A 183 -21.40 21.09 10.38
CA LYS A 183 -21.08 22.48 10.77
C LYS A 183 -20.67 23.24 9.51
N PRO A 184 -21.37 24.32 9.11
CA PRO A 184 -21.02 25.03 7.89
C PRO A 184 -19.64 25.70 8.04
N LEU A 185 -18.75 25.43 7.08
CA LEU A 185 -17.43 26.07 6.97
C LEU A 185 -17.59 27.54 6.52
N PRO A 186 -16.77 28.48 7.03
CA PRO A 186 -16.76 29.86 6.57
C PRO A 186 -16.26 29.96 5.12
N LYS A 187 -16.83 30.91 4.36
CA LYS A 187 -16.58 31.10 2.93
C LYS A 187 -15.14 31.54 2.61
N GLN A 188 -14.58 30.83 1.62
CA GLN A 188 -13.57 31.22 0.61
C GLN A 188 -12.13 31.56 1.04
N VAL A 189 -11.21 30.65 0.68
CA VAL A 189 -9.90 31.00 0.11
C VAL A 189 -9.70 30.16 -1.16
N SER A 190 -9.16 30.78 -2.21
CA SER A 190 -9.05 30.30 -3.59
C SER A 190 -8.29 28.97 -3.76
N LEU A 191 -8.91 28.02 -4.47
CA LEU A 191 -8.49 26.62 -4.61
C LEU A 191 -7.19 26.38 -5.41
N GLN A 192 -6.61 27.37 -6.08
CA GLN A 192 -5.40 27.15 -6.91
C GLN A 192 -4.08 27.23 -6.13
N HIS A 193 -4.05 27.88 -4.95
CA HIS A 193 -2.83 27.96 -4.13
C HIS A 193 -2.76 26.91 -3.00
N ALA A 194 -3.87 26.20 -2.72
CA ALA A 194 -3.92 25.20 -1.65
C ALA A 194 -3.34 23.83 -2.04
N TYR A 195 -3.38 23.48 -3.33
CA TYR A 195 -2.86 22.19 -3.82
C TYR A 195 -1.33 22.07 -3.73
N SER A 196 -0.57 23.16 -3.89
CA SER A 196 0.90 23.11 -3.81
C SER A 196 1.45 23.14 -2.38
N PHE A 197 0.65 23.59 -1.42
CA PHE A 197 1.11 23.77 -0.03
C PHE A 197 0.80 22.56 0.87
N PHE A 198 -0.24 21.79 0.56
CA PHE A 198 -0.71 20.71 1.45
C PHE A 198 -0.10 19.34 1.14
N THR A 199 0.15 19.03 -0.14
CA THR A 199 0.92 17.85 -0.55
C THR A 199 2.33 17.86 0.08
N ARG A 200 2.97 19.03 0.18
CA ARG A 200 4.26 19.20 0.85
C ARG A 200 4.28 18.78 2.31
N ARG A 201 3.19 18.97 3.08
CA ARG A 201 3.18 18.68 4.52
C ARG A 201 2.95 17.21 4.85
N LEU A 202 2.08 16.53 4.10
CA LEU A 202 1.82 15.10 4.32
C LEU A 202 2.96 14.24 3.76
N ILE A 203 3.50 14.61 2.59
CA ILE A 203 4.66 13.94 1.99
C ILE A 203 5.90 14.12 2.88
N CYS A 204 6.14 15.34 3.41
CA CYS A 204 7.21 15.52 4.39
C CYS A 204 6.96 14.76 5.70
N ALA A 205 5.73 14.72 6.23
CA ALA A 205 5.47 14.04 7.50
C ALA A 205 5.62 12.51 7.43
N ILE A 206 5.32 11.90 6.29
CA ILE A 206 5.45 10.44 6.10
C ILE A 206 6.90 10.04 5.74
N TRP A 207 7.64 10.88 5.01
CA TRP A 207 8.93 10.50 4.44
C TRP A 207 10.17 11.21 5.02
N VAL A 208 10.02 12.33 5.74
CA VAL A 208 11.14 13.00 6.43
C VAL A 208 11.62 12.24 7.68
N PRO A 209 10.80 11.50 8.46
CA PRO A 209 11.30 10.77 9.63
C PRO A 209 12.23 9.59 9.30
N PHE A 210 12.31 9.17 8.03
CA PHE A 210 13.19 8.08 7.57
C PHE A 210 14.51 8.58 6.95
N CYS A 211 14.76 9.89 6.97
CA CYS A 211 16.03 10.50 6.61
C CYS A 211 16.71 11.09 7.86
N PHE A 212 17.09 10.27 8.83
CA PHE A 212 18.21 10.51 9.76
C PHE A 212 18.59 9.23 10.50
#